data_AF-A0A518CKC6-F1
#
_entry.id   AF-A0A518CKC6-F1
#
_cell.length_a   1.000
_cell.length_b   1.000
_cell.length_c   1.000
_cell.angle_alpha   90.00
_cell.angle_beta   90.00
_cell.angle_gamma   90.00
#
_symmetry.space_group_name_H-M   'P 1'
#
loop_
_entity.id
_entity.type
_entity.pdbx_description
1 polymer ?
#
loop_
_entity_poly.entity_id
_entity_poly.type
_entity_poly.pdbx_seq_one_letter_code
_entity_poly.pdbx_strand_id
1 'polypeptide(L)'
;MPLRHGLRIEDSRIWVIHRLQEYGPFDYEWSPDLQGMEMTYQGQKFGEYCNSREFFADLSEFKLPTSVYSVATIALGTLIQAILNGRPSPQREALILRRLANSNFSRYATTSED
;
A
#
# COMPACT_ATOMS: atom_id res chain seq x y z
N MET A 1 -21.75 9.66 -0.02
CA MET A 1 -22.01 8.25 0.37
C MET A 1 -20.66 7.63 0.70
N PRO A 2 -20.54 6.80 1.74
CA PRO A 2 -19.26 6.19 2.09
C PRO A 2 -18.77 5.28 0.95
N LEU A 3 -17.47 5.34 0.66
CA LEU A 3 -16.84 4.49 -0.34
C LEU A 3 -16.93 3.02 0.08
N ARG A 4 -17.50 2.19 -0.79
CA ARG A 4 -17.57 0.74 -0.53
C ARG A 4 -16.23 0.04 -0.80
N HIS A 5 -15.50 0.51 -1.80
CA HIS A 5 -14.15 0.09 -2.14
C HIS A 5 -13.35 1.31 -2.54
N GLY A 6 -12.08 1.37 -2.13
CA GLY A 6 -11.21 2.50 -2.40
C GLY A 6 -9.99 2.46 -1.51
N LEU A 7 -9.26 3.56 -1.48
CA LEU A 7 -8.18 3.81 -0.54
C LEU A 7 -8.49 5.05 0.30
N ARG A 8 -8.03 5.08 1.54
CA ARG A 8 -7.73 6.33 2.24
C ARG A 8 -6.22 6.47 2.30
N ILE A 9 -5.70 7.63 1.97
CA ILE A 9 -4.26 7.88 1.93
C ILE A 9 -3.99 9.15 2.74
N GLU A 10 -3.19 9.02 3.79
CA GLU A 10 -2.70 10.14 4.59
C GLU A 10 -1.18 10.10 4.59
N ASP A 11 -0.54 11.11 3.99
CA ASP A 11 0.90 11.15 3.74
C ASP A 11 1.43 9.89 3.01
N SER A 12 2.07 8.97 3.74
CA SER A 12 2.56 7.68 3.24
C SER A 12 1.70 6.50 3.65
N ARG A 13 0.74 6.70 4.56
CA ARG A 13 -0.09 5.63 5.11
C ARG A 13 -1.25 5.35 4.19
N ILE A 14 -1.52 4.07 3.99
CA ILE A 14 -2.57 3.60 3.10
C ILE A 14 -3.53 2.75 3.92
N TRP A 15 -4.82 3.03 3.79
CA TRP A 15 -5.88 2.14 4.24
C TRP A 15 -6.64 1.65 3.03
N VAL A 16 -6.92 0.34 2.99
CA VAL A 16 -7.77 -0.26 1.96
C VAL A 16 -9.19 -0.29 2.49
N ILE A 17 -10.10 0.36 1.79
CA ILE A 17 -11.53 0.26 2.06
C ILE A 17 -12.06 -0.93 1.28
N HIS A 18 -12.62 -1.92 1.99
CA HIS A 18 -13.23 -3.11 1.41
C HIS A 18 -14.57 -3.41 2.09
N ARG A 19 -15.66 -3.41 1.30
CA ARG A 19 -17.02 -3.65 1.80
C ARG A 19 -17.39 -2.74 2.98
N LEU A 20 -17.08 -1.44 2.86
CA LEU A 20 -17.31 -0.41 3.89
C LEU A 20 -16.49 -0.58 5.18
N GLN A 21 -15.54 -1.52 5.21
CA GLN A 21 -14.58 -1.68 6.31
C GLN A 21 -13.23 -1.14 5.87
N GLU A 22 -12.53 -0.54 6.82
CA GLU A 22 -11.20 0.01 6.59
C GLU A 22 -10.13 -0.92 7.16
N TYR A 23 -9.09 -1.19 6.37
CA TYR A 23 -7.97 -2.03 6.73
C TYR A 23 -6.68 -1.22 6.61
N GLY A 24 -6.01 -0.97 7.73
CA GLY A 24 -4.74 -0.26 7.76
C GLY A 24 -4.39 0.22 9.17
N PRO A 25 -3.37 1.08 9.31
CA PRO A 25 -2.53 1.56 8.21
C PRO A 25 -1.61 0.44 7.68
N PHE A 26 -1.46 0.41 6.36
CA PHE A 26 -0.27 -0.12 5.70
C PHE A 26 0.72 1.03 5.56
N ASP A 27 1.94 0.85 6.02
CA ASP A 27 2.98 1.88 6.03
C ASP A 27 4.35 1.28 5.70
N TYR A 28 5.36 2.13 5.63
CA TYR A 28 6.75 1.71 5.52
C TYR A 28 7.66 2.57 6.39
N GLU A 29 8.79 1.99 6.80
CA GLU A 29 9.82 2.67 7.57
C GLU A 29 11.21 2.33 7.00
N TRP A 30 12.14 3.28 7.05
CA TRP A 30 13.53 2.98 6.71
C TRP A 30 14.17 2.20 7.86
N SER A 31 14.72 1.03 7.56
CA SER A 31 15.46 0.21 8.51
C SER A 31 16.96 0.28 8.19
N PRO A 32 17.77 0.93 9.05
CA PRO A 32 19.22 0.97 8.89
C PRO A 32 19.85 -0.41 8.88
N ASP A 33 19.31 -1.34 9.67
CA ASP A 33 19.83 -2.69 9.84
C ASP A 33 19.67 -3.52 8.56
N LEU A 34 18.57 -3.32 7.83
CA LEU A 34 18.33 -3.95 6.53
C LEU A 34 18.97 -3.19 5.36
N GLN A 35 19.41 -1.95 5.59
CA GLN A 35 19.71 -1.00 4.52
C GLN A 35 18.57 -0.89 3.49
N GLY A 36 17.33 -0.89 3.98
CA GLY A 36 16.13 -1.05 3.16
C GLY A 36 14.87 -0.48 3.82
N MET A 37 13.72 -0.76 3.22
CA MET A 37 12.41 -0.37 3.73
C MET A 37 11.74 -1.57 4.39
N GLU A 38 11.25 -1.42 5.61
CA GLU A 38 10.33 -2.34 6.25
C GLU A 38 8.90 -1.93 5.95
N MET A 39 8.04 -2.91 5.64
CA MET A 39 6.62 -2.69 5.42
C MET A 39 5.84 -3.16 6.63
N THR A 40 4.93 -2.32 7.12
CA THR A 40 4.18 -2.58 8.34
C THR A 40 2.68 -2.52 8.12
N TYR A 41 1.95 -3.35 8.86
CA TYR A 41 0.51 -3.32 8.96
C TYR A 41 0.14 -3.23 10.43
N GLN A 42 -0.56 -2.15 10.81
CA GLN A 42 -0.86 -1.86 12.23
C GLN A 42 0.40 -1.85 13.13
N GLY A 43 1.52 -1.37 12.59
CA GLY A 43 2.81 -1.30 13.28
C GLY A 43 3.55 -2.65 13.40
N GLN A 44 3.02 -3.73 12.82
CA GLN A 44 3.69 -5.03 12.77
C GLN A 44 4.33 -5.24 11.40
N LYS A 45 5.61 -5.63 11.39
CA LYS A 45 6.36 -5.89 10.16
C LYS A 45 5.77 -7.10 9.44
N PHE A 46 5.42 -6.92 8.17
CA PHE A 46 4.96 -8.01 7.30
C PHE A 46 5.87 -8.23 6.10
N GLY A 47 6.84 -7.33 5.88
CA GLY A 47 7.76 -7.48 4.76
C GLY A 47 8.87 -6.46 4.75
N GLU A 48 9.71 -6.57 3.73
CA GLU A 48 10.89 -5.77 3.53
C GLU A 48 11.25 -5.65 2.06
N TYR A 49 11.81 -4.49 1.71
CA TYR A 49 12.42 -4.20 0.41
C TYR A 49 13.87 -3.77 0.67
N CYS A 50 14.82 -4.60 0.26
CA CYS A 50 16.25 -4.24 0.31
C CYS A 50 16.72 -3.74 -1.07
N ASN A 51 16.27 -4.40 -2.14
CA ASN A 51 16.54 -4.00 -3.52
C ASN A 51 15.55 -4.67 -4.50
N SER A 52 15.76 -4.47 -5.80
CA SER A 52 14.89 -5.03 -6.85
C SER A 52 14.90 -6.56 -6.95
N ARG A 53 15.83 -7.25 -6.29
CA ARG A 53 15.94 -8.71 -6.25
C ARG A 53 15.56 -9.29 -4.88
N GLU A 54 15.66 -8.49 -3.83
CA GLU A 54 15.40 -8.87 -2.45
C GLU A 54 14.19 -8.10 -1.93
N PHE A 55 13.02 -8.70 -2.17
CA PHE A 55 11.73 -8.20 -1.73
C PHE A 55 10.90 -9.36 -1.17
N PHE A 56 10.45 -9.19 0.07
CA PHE A 56 9.65 -10.18 0.78
C PHE A 56 8.43 -9.49 1.40
N ALA A 57 7.26 -10.10 1.25
CA ALA A 57 6.04 -9.64 1.91
C ALA A 57 5.14 -10.84 2.20
N ASP A 58 4.74 -10.98 3.45
CA ASP A 58 3.80 -11.99 3.91
C ASP A 58 2.77 -11.36 4.86
N LEU A 59 1.54 -11.20 4.36
CA LEU A 59 0.40 -10.71 5.14
C LEU A 59 -0.52 -11.85 5.61
N SER A 60 -0.11 -13.10 5.44
CA SER A 60 -0.95 -14.27 5.73
C SER A 60 -1.32 -14.37 7.21
N GLU A 61 -0.42 -13.95 8.11
CA GLU A 61 -0.64 -13.96 9.56
C GLU A 61 -1.83 -13.10 10.01
N PHE A 62 -2.11 -12.01 9.27
CA PHE A 62 -3.19 -11.07 9.59
C PHE A 62 -4.56 -11.53 9.09
N LYS A 63 -4.64 -12.65 8.36
CA LYS A 63 -5.90 -13.26 7.87
C LYS A 63 -6.82 -12.26 7.13
N LEU A 64 -6.20 -11.35 6.38
CA LEU A 64 -6.92 -10.31 5.63
C LEU A 64 -7.69 -10.91 4.44
N PRO A 65 -8.76 -10.26 3.98
CA PRO A 65 -9.37 -10.61 2.70
C PRO A 65 -8.32 -10.56 1.58
N THR A 66 -8.32 -11.55 0.68
CA THR A 66 -7.33 -11.64 -0.41
C THR A 66 -7.26 -10.34 -1.23
N SER A 67 -8.40 -9.69 -1.47
CA SER A 67 -8.41 -8.40 -2.18
C SER A 67 -7.72 -7.29 -1.39
N VAL A 68 -7.86 -7.25 -0.06
CA VAL A 68 -7.20 -6.25 0.79
C VAL A 68 -5.68 -6.44 0.72
N TYR A 69 -5.22 -7.67 0.93
CA TYR A 69 -3.81 -8.04 0.80
C TYR A 69 -3.23 -7.61 -0.56
N SER A 70 -3.89 -7.97 -1.65
CA SER A 70 -3.40 -7.67 -3.01
C SER A 70 -3.39 -6.17 -3.31
N VAL A 71 -4.45 -5.45 -2.91
CA VAL A 71 -4.52 -3.99 -3.10
C VAL A 71 -3.46 -3.28 -2.29
N ALA A 72 -3.27 -3.66 -1.01
CA ALA A 72 -2.24 -3.11 -0.14
C ALA A 72 -0.84 -3.32 -0.72
N THR A 73 -0.55 -4.54 -1.20
CA THR A 73 0.74 -4.88 -1.82
C THR A 73 1.00 -4.05 -3.08
N ILE A 74 -0.01 -3.89 -3.95
CA ILE A 74 0.12 -3.05 -5.15
C ILE A 74 0.35 -1.59 -4.77
N ALA A 75 -0.43 -1.05 -3.84
CA ALA A 75 -0.36 0.34 -3.45
C ALA A 75 0.97 0.67 -2.76
N LEU A 76 1.38 -0.12 -1.77
CA LEU A 76 2.61 0.08 -1.03
C LEU A 76 3.86 -0.17 -1.89
N GLY A 77 3.85 -1.24 -2.70
CA GLY A 77 4.93 -1.50 -3.65
C GLY A 77 5.09 -0.38 -4.69
N THR A 78 3.97 0.18 -5.16
CA THR A 78 3.97 1.35 -6.06
C THR A 78 4.52 2.59 -5.36
N LEU A 79 4.12 2.83 -4.11
CA LEU A 79 4.59 3.95 -3.30
C LEU A 79 6.11 3.89 -3.09
N ILE A 80 6.62 2.73 -2.64
CA ILE A 80 8.06 2.50 -2.42
C ILE A 80 8.83 2.72 -3.72
N GLN A 81 8.37 2.15 -4.84
CA GLN A 81 9.00 2.40 -6.15
C GLN A 81 8.98 3.88 -6.53
N ALA A 82 7.90 4.61 -6.26
CA ALA A 82 7.81 6.02 -6.57
C ALA A 82 8.83 6.83 -5.75
N ILE A 83 8.99 6.50 -4.46
CA ILE A 83 9.96 7.13 -3.55
C ILE A 83 11.39 6.89 -4.01
N LEU A 84 11.73 5.63 -4.30
CA LEU A 84 13.07 5.26 -4.76
C LEU A 84 13.45 5.93 -6.09
N ASN A 85 12.46 6.24 -6.92
CA ASN A 85 12.64 6.99 -8.17
C ASN A 85 12.52 8.52 -8.01
N GLY A 86 12.51 9.04 -6.77
CA GLY A 86 12.48 10.48 -6.50
C GLY A 86 11.18 11.19 -6.89
N ARG A 87 10.05 10.47 -6.99
CA ARG A 87 8.76 11.07 -7.35
C ARG A 87 8.21 11.92 -6.20
N PRO A 88 7.70 13.13 -6.45
CA PRO A 88 7.09 13.98 -5.41
C PRO A 88 5.70 13.45 -4.99
N SER A 89 5.26 13.79 -3.78
CA SER A 89 4.03 13.25 -3.16
C SER A 89 2.78 13.26 -4.06
N PRO A 90 2.42 14.38 -4.74
CA PRO A 90 1.20 14.41 -5.56
C PRO A 90 1.20 13.43 -6.74
N GLN A 91 2.38 13.02 -7.21
CA GLN A 91 2.50 12.04 -8.29
C GLN A 91 2.36 10.59 -7.79
N ARG A 92 2.56 10.34 -6.49
CA ARG A 92 2.57 8.99 -5.92
C ARG A 92 1.17 8.42 -5.85
N GLU A 93 0.20 9.19 -5.35
CA GLU A 93 -1.21 8.79 -5.31
C GLU A 93 -1.74 8.51 -6.72
N ALA A 94 -1.53 9.43 -7.66
CA ALA A 94 -1.94 9.25 -9.04
C ALA A 94 -1.35 7.97 -9.67
N LEU A 95 -0.11 7.61 -9.31
CA LEU A 95 0.53 6.39 -9.76
C LEU A 95 -0.12 5.14 -9.14
N ILE A 96 -0.44 5.16 -7.84
CA ILE A 96 -1.15 4.07 -7.15
C ILE A 96 -2.52 3.85 -7.82
N LEU A 97 -3.31 4.91 -7.97
CA LEU A 97 -4.64 4.81 -8.58
C LEU A 97 -4.56 4.30 -10.02
N ARG A 98 -3.58 4.77 -10.80
CA ARG A 98 -3.34 4.27 -12.15
C ARG A 98 -2.96 2.78 -12.16
N ARG A 99 -2.13 2.32 -11.22
CA ARG A 99 -1.75 0.90 -11.13
C ARG A 99 -2.95 0.03 -10.77
N LEU A 100 -3.78 0.47 -9.83
CA LEU A 100 -5.01 -0.24 -9.46
C LEU A 100 -6.01 -0.28 -10.62
N ALA A 101 -6.21 0.84 -11.32
CA ALA A 101 -7.10 0.94 -12.48
C ALA A 101 -6.71 -0.02 -13.61
N ASN A 102 -5.41 -0.26 -13.80
CA ASN A 102 -4.86 -1.17 -14.81
C ASN A 102 -4.63 -2.60 -14.29
N SER A 103 -5.25 -2.96 -13.16
CA SER A 103 -5.17 -4.30 -12.56
C SER A 103 -6.56 -4.91 -12.40
N ASN A 104 -6.64 -6.14 -11.90
CA ASN A 104 -7.89 -6.80 -11.53
C ASN A 104 -8.62 -6.10 -10.34
N PHE A 105 -8.01 -5.05 -9.77
CA PHE A 105 -8.50 -4.29 -8.63
C PHE A 105 -8.95 -2.87 -9.00
N SER A 106 -9.35 -2.63 -10.26
CA SER A 106 -9.81 -1.31 -10.74
C SER A 106 -10.91 -0.68 -9.89
N ARG A 107 -11.76 -1.49 -9.24
CA ARG A 107 -12.80 -1.03 -8.30
C ARG A 107 -12.27 -0.29 -7.05
N TYR A 108 -10.98 -0.42 -6.73
CA TYR A 108 -10.32 0.27 -5.63
C TYR A 108 -9.58 1.54 -6.09
N ALA A 109 -9.60 1.87 -7.39
CA ALA A 109 -8.86 2.98 -7.96
C ALA A 109 -9.55 4.34 -7.73
N THR A 110 -9.88 4.63 -6.48
CA THR A 110 -10.52 5.86 -6.02
C THR A 110 -10.12 6.10 -4.57
N THR A 111 -9.96 7.36 -4.17
CA THR A 111 -9.65 7.75 -2.81
C THR A 111 -10.88 8.30 -2.08
N SER A 112 -10.97 8.06 -0.77
CA SER A 112 -11.88 8.81 0.09
C SER A 112 -11.28 10.16 0.42
N GLU A 113 -12.06 11.21 0.24
CA GLU A 113 -11.79 12.50 0.88
C GLU A 113 -12.12 12.36 2.37
N ASP A 114 -11.29 12.95 3.23
CA ASP A 114 -11.53 13.05 4.68
C ASP A 114 -12.74 13.95 5.00
#